data_AF-A0A835PJ10-F1
#
_entry.id   AF-A0A835PJ10-F1
#
_cell.length_a   1.000
_cell.length_b   1.000
_cell.length_c   1.000
_cell.angle_alpha   90.00
_cell.angle_beta   90.00
_cell.angle_gamma   90.00
#
_symmetry.space_group_name_H-M   'P 1'
#
loop_
_entity.id
_entity.type
_entity.pdbx_description
1 polymer ?
#
loop_
_entity_poly.entity_id
_entity_poly.type
_entity_poly.pdbx_seq_one_letter_code
_entity_poly.pdbx_strand_id
1 'polypeptide(L)'
;MGSSEDNSLHNEVHTQLAHTYLRLGMLLANECILDDVPASNQGKVYSNVRSKDELKSTMSAGDAFREALFIYESLGLLRKQEAAFSHFQLASFHKGYCLKVLDLEKKHMWPSKGDNKHLKAKWYASLADKHWKKAIDFYGPSTHPVMYINILLEQAALSSDLSKAFHSIAMLEASLLHLLDGRHVVQMGEDCELDKDSTIKSKFWNQLQSLLKTMVSSSLSGVSNRAGASCTSSPAARCWDACKVKDMYLMSLKSTSFSQLHAMYKLWLS
;
A
#
# COMPACT_ATOMS: atom_id res chain seq x y z
N MET A 1 -34.26 -17.71 24.89
CA MET A 1 -33.67 -18.47 23.77
C MET A 1 -34.15 -17.79 22.50
N GLY A 2 -33.33 -16.93 21.90
CA GLY A 2 -33.67 -16.30 20.62
C GLY A 2 -33.68 -17.38 19.54
N SER A 3 -34.69 -17.34 18.67
CA SER A 3 -34.85 -18.33 17.61
C SER A 3 -33.68 -18.25 16.63
N SER A 4 -33.35 -19.34 15.92
CA SER A 4 -32.31 -19.33 14.87
C SER A 4 -32.56 -18.25 13.80
N GLU A 5 -33.81 -17.85 13.64
CA GLU A 5 -34.26 -16.81 12.69
C GLU A 5 -33.91 -15.40 13.18
N ASP A 6 -34.04 -15.11 14.49
CA ASP A 6 -33.67 -13.82 15.09
C ASP A 6 -32.17 -13.54 14.94
N ASN A 7 -31.34 -14.57 15.11
CA ASN A 7 -29.89 -14.46 14.92
C ASN A 7 -29.52 -14.25 13.44
N SER A 8 -30.26 -14.86 12.51
CA SER A 8 -30.06 -14.66 11.07
C SER A 8 -30.39 -13.23 10.65
N LEU A 9 -31.53 -12.69 11.13
CA LEU A 9 -31.93 -11.32 10.84
C LEU A 9 -30.97 -10.30 11.46
N HIS A 10 -30.55 -10.53 12.70
CA HIS A 10 -29.54 -9.70 13.38
C HIS A 10 -28.24 -9.61 12.57
N ASN A 11 -27.72 -10.75 12.12
CA ASN A 11 -26.48 -10.80 11.33
C ASN A 11 -26.63 -10.07 10.00
N GLU A 12 -27.77 -10.20 9.33
CA GLU A 12 -28.02 -9.52 8.06
C GLU A 12 -28.09 -8.01 8.22
N VAL A 13 -28.83 -7.52 9.23
CA VAL A 13 -28.92 -6.08 9.52
C VAL A 13 -27.54 -5.48 9.81
N HIS A 14 -26.75 -6.13 10.65
CA HIS A 14 -25.38 -5.68 10.94
C HIS A 14 -24.47 -5.73 9.73
N THR A 15 -24.61 -6.76 8.88
CA THR A 15 -23.86 -6.87 7.62
C THR A 15 -24.19 -5.68 6.71
N GLN A 16 -25.47 -5.35 6.51
CA GLN A 16 -25.87 -4.24 5.65
C GLN A 16 -25.44 -2.88 6.22
N LEU A 17 -25.48 -2.72 7.54
CA LEU A 17 -24.96 -1.54 8.21
C LEU A 17 -23.45 -1.38 7.97
N ALA A 18 -22.68 -2.46 8.14
CA ALA A 18 -21.24 -2.47 7.89
C ALA A 18 -20.90 -2.19 6.41
N HIS A 19 -21.67 -2.75 5.46
CA HIS A 19 -21.52 -2.44 4.03
C HIS A 19 -21.75 -0.95 3.76
N THR A 20 -22.73 -0.35 4.44
CA THR A 20 -23.06 1.08 4.29
C THR A 20 -21.89 1.94 4.77
N TYR A 21 -21.34 1.67 5.95
CA TYR A 21 -20.17 2.38 6.46
C TYR A 21 -18.94 2.18 5.58
N LEU A 22 -18.70 0.97 5.07
CA LEU A 22 -17.58 0.69 4.19
C LEU A 22 -17.66 1.52 2.89
N ARG A 23 -18.83 1.52 2.24
CA ARG A 23 -19.07 2.29 1.02
C ARG A 23 -18.97 3.79 1.28
N LEU A 24 -19.50 4.27 2.40
CA LEU A 24 -19.35 5.66 2.82
C LEU A 24 -17.87 6.04 2.99
N GLY A 25 -17.09 5.19 3.67
CA GLY A 25 -15.65 5.38 3.83
C GLY A 25 -14.92 5.48 2.48
N MET A 26 -15.26 4.61 1.53
CA MET A 26 -14.69 4.64 0.18
C MET A 26 -15.04 5.91 -0.59
N LEU A 27 -16.30 6.38 -0.50
CA LEU A 27 -16.73 7.62 -1.15
C LEU A 27 -16.01 8.84 -0.56
N LEU A 28 -16.00 8.97 0.77
CA LEU A 28 -15.33 10.07 1.48
C LEU A 28 -13.82 10.07 1.24
N ALA A 29 -13.20 8.89 1.13
CA ALA A 29 -11.77 8.78 0.82
C ALA A 29 -11.44 9.35 -0.57
N ASN A 30 -12.30 9.12 -1.56
CA ASN A 30 -12.13 9.66 -2.91
C ASN A 30 -12.30 11.18 -2.92
N GLU A 31 -13.30 11.71 -2.22
CA GLU A 31 -13.51 13.17 -2.09
C GLU A 31 -12.33 13.86 -1.40
N CYS A 32 -11.83 13.29 -0.29
CA CYS A 32 -10.68 13.83 0.44
C CYS A 32 -9.39 13.89 -0.40
N ILE A 33 -9.24 13.01 -1.40
CA ILE A 33 -8.10 13.01 -2.32
C ILE A 33 -8.28 14.07 -3.43
N LEU A 34 -9.52 14.33 -3.86
CA LEU A 34 -9.84 15.20 -4.99
C LEU A 34 -9.91 16.71 -4.67
N ASP A 35 -10.09 17.08 -3.40
CA ASP A 35 -10.24 18.49 -2.96
C ASP A 35 -9.07 19.43 -3.32
N ASP A 36 -7.93 18.93 -3.82
CA ASP A 36 -6.73 19.72 -4.15
C ASP A 36 -6.52 19.96 -5.66
N VAL A 37 -7.55 19.88 -6.51
CA VAL A 37 -7.46 20.51 -7.84
C VAL A 37 -7.40 22.02 -7.60
N PRO A 38 -6.27 22.71 -7.88
CA PRO A 38 -6.24 24.15 -7.73
C PRO A 38 -7.30 24.72 -8.67
N ALA A 39 -8.32 25.35 -8.11
CA ALA A 39 -9.34 26.05 -8.85
C ALA A 39 -8.69 27.21 -9.62
N SER A 40 -8.10 26.91 -10.78
CA SER A 40 -7.79 27.92 -11.77
C SER A 40 -9.11 28.33 -12.41
N ASN A 41 -9.65 29.44 -11.94
CA ASN A 41 -10.62 30.29 -12.65
C ASN A 41 -11.90 29.63 -13.18
N GLN A 42 -12.73 29.06 -12.30
CA GLN A 42 -14.18 29.06 -12.55
C GLN A 42 -14.96 29.50 -11.31
N GLY A 43 -15.61 30.65 -11.46
CA GLY A 43 -16.89 30.98 -10.84
C GLY A 43 -16.96 30.95 -9.32
N LYS A 44 -16.80 32.13 -8.70
CA LYS A 44 -17.43 32.43 -7.41
C LYS A 44 -18.95 32.24 -7.53
N VAL A 45 -19.47 31.05 -7.25
CA VAL A 45 -20.86 30.87 -6.82
C VAL A 45 -20.89 29.76 -5.76
N TYR A 46 -21.50 30.09 -4.62
CA TYR A 46 -21.68 29.28 -3.40
C TYR A 46 -20.50 29.25 -2.41
N SER A 47 -20.08 30.43 -1.96
CA SER A 47 -19.55 30.57 -0.60
C SER A 47 -20.70 30.51 0.41
N ASN A 48 -21.19 29.30 0.72
CA ASN A 48 -21.93 29.11 1.96
C ASN A 48 -20.92 28.83 3.07
N VAL A 49 -20.71 29.87 3.88
CA VAL A 49 -20.09 29.81 5.20
C VAL A 49 -20.84 28.77 6.02
N ARG A 50 -20.39 27.51 6.00
CA ARG A 50 -20.84 26.51 6.97
C ARG A 50 -20.32 26.92 8.34
N SER A 51 -21.25 27.04 9.28
CA SER A 51 -20.95 27.45 10.65
C SER A 51 -19.97 26.48 11.31
N LYS A 52 -19.12 27.02 12.19
CA LYS A 52 -18.03 26.30 12.87
C LYS A 52 -18.52 25.18 13.81
N ASP A 53 -19.84 25.06 14.02
CA ASP A 53 -20.47 24.05 14.87
C ASP A 53 -21.12 22.88 14.09
N GLU A 54 -21.45 23.03 12.80
CA GLU A 54 -21.92 21.92 11.96
C GLU A 54 -20.80 20.95 11.53
N LEU A 55 -19.54 21.44 11.52
CA LEU A 55 -18.35 20.66 11.18
C LEU A 55 -17.90 19.66 12.26
N LYS A 56 -18.50 19.68 13.47
CA LYS A 56 -18.11 18.78 14.57
C LYS A 56 -18.70 17.37 14.48
N SER A 57 -19.66 17.13 13.59
CA SER A 57 -20.36 15.84 13.48
C SER A 57 -20.43 15.31 12.05
N THR A 58 -19.46 15.62 11.20
CA THR A 58 -19.32 14.95 9.90
C THR A 58 -18.36 13.77 10.05
N MET A 59 -18.88 12.55 9.90
CA MET A 59 -18.08 11.33 9.94
C MET A 59 -16.94 11.41 8.93
N SER A 60 -15.70 11.14 9.35
CA SER A 60 -14.57 11.08 8.43
C SER A 60 -14.52 9.72 7.71
N ALA A 61 -13.82 9.65 6.57
CA ALA A 61 -13.57 8.39 5.89
C ALA A 61 -12.93 7.33 6.80
N GLY A 62 -11.96 7.75 7.62
CA GLY A 62 -11.30 6.87 8.59
C GLY A 62 -12.25 6.36 9.68
N ASP A 63 -13.20 7.19 10.13
CA ASP A 63 -14.19 6.77 11.13
C ASP A 63 -15.20 5.79 10.52
N ALA A 64 -15.67 6.05 9.30
CA ALA A 64 -16.56 5.14 8.57
C ALA A 64 -15.91 3.76 8.35
N PHE A 65 -14.64 3.72 7.95
CA PHE A 65 -13.92 2.44 7.83
C PHE A 65 -13.76 1.70 9.15
N ARG A 66 -13.45 2.42 10.25
CA ARG A 66 -13.32 1.79 11.58
C ARG A 66 -14.66 1.24 12.07
N GLU A 67 -15.76 1.94 11.80
CA GLU A 67 -17.10 1.48 12.17
C GLU A 67 -17.49 0.22 11.39
N ALA A 68 -17.28 0.21 10.07
CA ALA A 68 -17.50 -0.98 9.25
C ALA A 68 -16.70 -2.18 9.77
N LEU A 69 -15.40 -1.96 10.05
CA LEU A 69 -14.51 -3.00 10.55
C LEU A 69 -14.97 -3.54 11.91
N PHE A 70 -15.33 -2.65 12.85
CA PHE A 70 -15.83 -3.03 14.17
C PHE A 70 -17.04 -3.95 14.07
N ILE A 71 -18.00 -3.60 13.20
CA ILE A 71 -19.20 -4.42 13.00
C ILE A 71 -18.83 -5.77 12.37
N TYR A 72 -17.99 -5.83 11.33
CA TYR A 72 -17.59 -7.11 10.74
C TYR A 72 -16.83 -8.00 11.72
N GLU A 73 -15.92 -7.44 12.52
CA GLU A 73 -15.19 -8.19 13.55
C GLU A 73 -16.15 -8.74 14.62
N SER A 74 -17.21 -8.00 14.98
CA SER A 74 -18.23 -8.45 15.93
C SER A 74 -19.06 -9.65 15.42
N LEU A 75 -19.23 -9.77 14.10
CA LEU A 75 -19.90 -10.90 13.45
C LEU A 75 -18.99 -12.14 13.33
N GLY A 76 -17.72 -12.04 13.73
CA GLY A 76 -16.79 -13.15 13.84
C GLY A 76 -16.49 -13.84 12.51
N LEU A 77 -16.44 -15.18 12.51
CA LEU A 77 -16.06 -15.98 11.35
C LEU A 77 -16.98 -15.78 10.13
N LEU A 78 -18.24 -15.40 10.35
CA LEU A 78 -19.22 -15.21 9.29
C LEU A 78 -18.79 -14.12 8.30
N ARG A 79 -18.13 -13.07 8.78
CA ARG A 79 -17.76 -11.88 7.98
C ARG A 79 -16.25 -11.60 7.98
N LYS A 80 -15.45 -12.65 8.14
CA LYS A 80 -13.98 -12.53 8.19
C LYS A 80 -13.40 -12.00 6.87
N GLN A 81 -14.01 -12.35 5.73
CA GLN A 81 -13.59 -11.83 4.43
C GLN A 81 -13.87 -10.33 4.31
N GLU A 82 -15.03 -9.87 4.74
CA GLU A 82 -15.43 -8.47 4.73
C GLU A 82 -14.62 -7.63 5.72
N ALA A 83 -14.26 -8.19 6.87
CA ALA A 83 -13.30 -7.60 7.80
C ALA A 83 -11.92 -7.44 7.14
N ALA A 84 -11.42 -8.48 6.46
CA ALA A 84 -10.15 -8.42 5.75
C ALA A 84 -10.17 -7.41 4.59
N PHE A 85 -11.28 -7.32 3.86
CA PHE A 85 -11.47 -6.31 2.83
C PHE A 85 -11.51 -4.89 3.41
N SER A 86 -12.16 -4.70 4.56
CA SER A 86 -12.18 -3.42 5.28
C SER A 86 -10.79 -3.01 5.75
N HIS A 87 -9.98 -3.97 6.21
CA HIS A 87 -8.56 -3.75 6.47
C HIS A 87 -7.82 -3.28 5.22
N PHE A 88 -8.01 -3.95 4.09
CA PHE A 88 -7.41 -3.53 2.82
C PHE A 88 -7.80 -2.10 2.42
N GLN A 89 -9.09 -1.75 2.50
CA GLN A 89 -9.55 -0.40 2.16
C GLN A 89 -8.99 0.68 3.08
N LEU A 90 -8.94 0.41 4.39
CA LEU A 90 -8.36 1.33 5.37
C LEU A 90 -6.85 1.50 5.17
N ALA A 91 -6.14 0.45 4.75
CA ALA A 91 -4.74 0.56 4.34
C ALA A 91 -4.57 1.47 3.11
N SER A 92 -5.40 1.29 2.08
CA SER A 92 -5.41 2.13 0.88
C SER A 92 -5.71 3.60 1.20
N PHE A 93 -6.63 3.85 2.13
CA PHE A 93 -6.91 5.19 2.64
C PHE A 93 -5.67 5.81 3.31
N HIS A 94 -5.01 5.08 4.22
CA HIS A 94 -3.79 5.57 4.88
C HIS A 94 -2.63 5.78 3.90
N LYS A 95 -2.46 4.91 2.90
CA LYS A 95 -1.52 5.10 1.79
C LYS A 95 -1.82 6.41 1.05
N GLY A 96 -3.07 6.66 0.67
CA GLY A 96 -3.49 7.90 0.00
C GLY A 96 -3.15 9.14 0.81
N TYR A 97 -3.44 9.14 2.12
CA TYR A 97 -3.09 10.23 3.02
C TYR A 97 -1.58 10.42 3.18
N CYS A 98 -0.82 9.32 3.27
CA CYS A 98 0.64 9.37 3.31
C CYS A 98 1.19 10.10 2.09
N LEU A 99 0.76 9.71 0.89
CA LEU A 99 1.21 10.33 -0.36
C LEU A 99 0.75 11.80 -0.48
N LYS A 100 -0.47 12.11 -0.04
CA LYS A 100 -0.99 13.49 0.01
C LYS A 100 -0.12 14.41 0.89
N VAL A 101 0.28 13.94 2.08
CA VAL A 101 1.17 14.69 2.97
C VAL A 101 2.51 14.97 2.30
N LEU A 102 3.08 13.98 1.59
CA LEU A 102 4.35 14.15 0.86
C LEU A 102 4.23 15.10 -0.34
N ASP A 103 3.11 15.09 -1.06
CA ASP A 103 2.88 15.99 -2.20
C ASP A 103 2.76 17.45 -1.76
N LEU A 104 2.01 17.70 -0.67
CA LEU A 104 1.85 19.04 -0.11
C LEU A 104 3.15 19.62 0.47
N GLU A 105 4.06 18.74 0.91
CA GLU A 105 5.42 19.12 1.28
C GLU A 105 6.25 19.56 0.07
N LYS A 106 6.25 18.77 -1.01
CA LYS A 106 6.95 19.11 -2.26
C LYS A 106 6.47 20.42 -2.88
N LYS A 107 5.16 20.69 -2.82
CA LYS A 107 4.56 21.91 -3.38
C LYS A 107 4.78 23.16 -2.52
N HIS A 108 5.40 23.05 -1.34
CA HIS A 108 5.55 24.14 -0.37
C HIS A 108 4.23 24.84 0.03
N MET A 109 3.06 24.23 -0.24
CA MET A 109 1.73 24.85 -0.10
C MET A 109 1.17 24.84 1.33
N TRP A 110 1.88 24.28 2.31
CA TRP A 110 1.37 24.12 3.69
C TRP A 110 2.04 25.11 4.66
N PRO A 111 1.27 25.94 5.40
CA PRO A 111 1.82 26.97 6.27
C PRO A 111 2.70 26.37 7.38
N SER A 112 3.93 26.90 7.50
CA SER A 112 4.95 26.40 8.42
C SER A 112 4.59 26.70 9.88
N LYS A 113 3.97 25.75 10.58
CA LYS A 113 4.01 25.70 12.05
C LYS A 113 4.02 24.24 12.53
N GLY A 114 5.17 23.83 13.08
CA GLY A 114 5.25 22.84 14.16
C GLY A 114 5.30 21.35 13.82
N ASP A 115 4.52 20.85 12.85
CA ASP A 115 4.41 19.39 12.67
C ASP A 115 5.40 18.84 11.64
N ASN A 116 6.23 17.89 12.07
CA ASN A 116 7.18 17.20 11.19
C ASN A 116 6.40 16.35 10.16
N LYS A 117 6.19 16.91 8.97
CA LYS A 117 5.43 16.30 7.86
C LYS A 117 5.97 14.91 7.50
N HIS A 118 7.30 14.75 7.51
CA HIS A 118 7.94 13.45 7.33
C HIS A 118 7.52 12.43 8.39
N LEU A 119 7.41 12.84 9.66
CA LEU A 119 6.95 11.96 10.75
C LEU A 119 5.47 11.55 10.54
N LYS A 120 4.63 12.49 10.10
CA LYS A 120 3.22 12.23 9.79
C LYS A 120 3.05 11.27 8.61
N ALA A 121 3.82 11.46 7.54
CA ALA A 121 3.83 10.52 6.41
C ALA A 121 4.29 9.13 6.84
N LYS A 122 5.38 9.02 7.62
CA LYS A 122 5.84 7.74 8.18
C LYS A 122 4.79 7.07 9.07
N TRP A 123 4.06 7.84 9.86
CA TRP A 123 2.99 7.32 10.70
C TRP A 123 1.86 6.71 9.86
N TYR A 124 1.39 7.42 8.83
CA TYR A 124 0.37 6.88 7.91
C TYR A 124 0.86 5.65 7.14
N ALA A 125 2.13 5.63 6.71
CA ALA A 125 2.73 4.45 6.10
C ALA A 125 2.70 3.24 7.05
N SER A 126 3.06 3.44 8.32
CA SER A 126 3.02 2.39 9.34
C SER A 126 1.59 1.88 9.61
N LEU A 127 0.59 2.77 9.57
CA LEU A 127 -0.81 2.37 9.65
C LEU A 127 -1.22 1.53 8.44
N ALA A 128 -0.88 1.95 7.22
CA ALA A 128 -1.16 1.17 6.02
C ALA A 128 -0.57 -0.25 6.11
N ASP A 129 0.70 -0.37 6.51
CA ASP A 129 1.36 -1.66 6.70
C ASP A 129 0.67 -2.55 7.75
N LYS A 130 0.25 -1.97 8.87
CA LYS A 130 -0.49 -2.71 9.91
C LYS A 130 -1.79 -3.29 9.36
N HIS A 131 -2.53 -2.51 8.58
CA HIS A 131 -3.80 -2.94 8.01
C HIS A 131 -3.62 -3.94 6.87
N TRP A 132 -2.60 -3.78 6.00
CA TRP A 132 -2.28 -4.78 4.98
C TRP A 132 -1.86 -6.13 5.58
N LYS A 133 -1.09 -6.15 6.67
CA LYS A 133 -0.75 -7.40 7.37
C LYS A 133 -1.99 -8.15 7.84
N LYS A 134 -2.93 -7.44 8.48
CA LYS A 134 -4.22 -8.03 8.87
C LYS A 134 -5.05 -8.54 7.68
N ALA A 135 -4.98 -7.86 6.54
CA ALA A 135 -5.64 -8.32 5.33
C ALA A 135 -4.98 -9.61 4.78
N ILE A 136 -3.65 -9.70 4.79
CA ILE A 136 -2.88 -10.89 4.38
C ILE A 136 -3.18 -12.11 5.26
N ASP A 137 -3.47 -11.92 6.55
CA ASP A 137 -3.84 -13.03 7.46
C ASP A 137 -5.09 -13.80 6.97
N PHE A 138 -5.95 -13.16 6.16
CA PHE A 138 -7.09 -13.80 5.48
C PHE A 138 -6.79 -14.07 3.99
N TYR A 139 -6.30 -13.05 3.27
CA TYR A 139 -5.94 -13.12 1.86
C TYR A 139 -4.53 -13.69 1.68
N GLY A 140 -4.36 -14.94 2.10
CA GLY A 140 -3.09 -15.65 1.99
C GLY A 140 -2.74 -16.06 0.56
N PRO A 141 -1.47 -16.44 0.31
CA PRO A 141 -0.97 -16.83 -1.01
C PRO A 141 -1.64 -18.07 -1.59
N SER A 142 -2.14 -18.98 -0.75
CA SER A 142 -2.83 -20.21 -1.16
C SER A 142 -4.35 -20.07 -1.20
N THR A 143 -4.93 -19.14 -0.46
CA THR A 143 -6.39 -18.98 -0.36
C THR A 143 -6.91 -17.95 -1.34
N HIS A 144 -6.22 -16.82 -1.49
CA HIS A 144 -6.63 -15.70 -2.34
C HIS A 144 -5.41 -15.10 -3.06
N PRO A 145 -4.78 -15.85 -3.97
CA PRO A 145 -3.50 -15.49 -4.58
C PRO A 145 -3.54 -14.13 -5.30
N VAL A 146 -4.63 -13.81 -6.00
CA VAL A 146 -4.81 -12.52 -6.69
C VAL A 146 -4.80 -11.36 -5.69
N MET A 147 -5.56 -11.48 -4.59
CA MET A 147 -5.65 -10.43 -3.58
C MET A 147 -4.35 -10.30 -2.79
N TYR A 148 -3.69 -11.42 -2.49
CA TYR A 148 -2.36 -11.44 -1.88
C TYR A 148 -1.34 -10.66 -2.72
N ILE A 149 -1.23 -10.97 -4.03
CA ILE A 149 -0.35 -10.24 -4.95
C ILE A 149 -0.72 -8.77 -5.03
N ASN A 150 -2.02 -8.44 -5.07
CA ASN A 150 -2.46 -7.04 -5.10
C ASN A 150 -2.00 -6.27 -3.85
N ILE A 151 -2.08 -6.87 -2.65
CA ILE A 151 -1.57 -6.26 -1.42
C ILE A 151 -0.06 -6.05 -1.49
N LEU A 152 0.70 -7.05 -1.98
CA LEU A 152 2.15 -6.92 -2.15
C LEU A 152 2.53 -5.79 -3.13
N LEU A 153 1.76 -5.61 -4.21
CA LEU A 153 1.96 -4.51 -5.15
C LEU A 153 1.72 -3.16 -4.50
N GLU A 154 0.66 -3.03 -3.71
CA GLU A 154 0.33 -1.82 -2.97
C GLU A 154 1.41 -1.45 -1.94
N GLN A 155 1.91 -2.45 -1.18
CA GLN A 155 3.01 -2.33 -0.23
C GLN A 155 4.33 -1.92 -0.89
N ALA A 156 4.67 -2.59 -1.99
CA ALA A 156 5.88 -2.30 -2.75
C ALA A 156 5.82 -0.89 -3.36
N ALA A 157 4.67 -0.47 -3.89
CA ALA A 157 4.49 0.87 -4.46
C ALA A 157 4.68 1.95 -3.39
N LEU A 158 4.04 1.81 -2.22
CA LEU A 158 4.21 2.77 -1.14
C LEU A 158 5.68 2.85 -0.69
N SER A 159 6.36 1.72 -0.52
CA SER A 159 7.76 1.69 -0.12
C SER A 159 8.68 2.37 -1.16
N SER A 160 8.40 2.15 -2.46
CA SER A 160 9.10 2.84 -3.55
C SER A 160 8.90 4.36 -3.52
N ASP A 161 7.67 4.83 -3.28
CA ASP A 161 7.37 6.26 -3.22
C ASP A 161 8.00 6.93 -2.00
N LEU A 162 7.98 6.25 -0.84
CA LEU A 162 8.66 6.72 0.35
C LEU A 162 10.18 6.73 0.19
N SER A 163 10.76 5.75 -0.52
CA SER A 163 12.18 5.79 -0.85
C SER A 163 12.54 7.03 -1.64
N LYS A 164 11.72 7.44 -2.61
CA LYS A 164 11.97 8.65 -3.41
C LYS A 164 11.85 9.91 -2.54
N ALA A 165 10.85 9.96 -1.67
CA ALA A 165 10.63 11.11 -0.80
C ALA A 165 11.72 11.28 0.26
N PHE A 166 12.18 10.17 0.85
CA PHE A 166 13.14 10.17 1.96
C PHE A 166 14.56 9.79 1.55
N HIS A 167 14.82 9.59 0.25
CA HIS A 167 16.10 9.10 -0.28
C HIS A 167 16.59 7.82 0.44
N SER A 168 15.66 6.91 0.75
CA SER A 168 15.91 5.76 1.62
C SER A 168 16.12 4.46 0.85
N ILE A 169 17.37 4.02 0.75
CA ILE A 169 17.78 2.70 0.21
C ILE A 169 17.01 1.56 0.90
N ALA A 170 16.87 1.60 2.23
CA ALA A 170 16.15 0.57 2.99
C ALA A 170 14.69 0.41 2.55
N MET A 171 14.04 1.49 2.08
CA MET A 171 12.68 1.42 1.57
C MET A 171 12.61 0.82 0.15
N LEU A 172 13.64 0.99 -0.68
CA LEU A 172 13.77 0.24 -1.94
C LEU A 172 13.96 -1.25 -1.68
N GLU A 173 14.78 -1.63 -0.69
CA GLU A 173 14.96 -3.02 -0.30
C GLU A 173 13.64 -3.63 0.23
N ALA A 174 12.91 -2.89 1.07
CA ALA A 174 11.58 -3.32 1.52
C ALA A 174 10.60 -3.49 0.34
N SER A 175 10.62 -2.57 -0.64
CA SER A 175 9.82 -2.69 -1.86
C SER A 175 10.14 -3.97 -2.63
N LEU A 176 11.42 -4.30 -2.77
CA LEU A 176 11.87 -5.52 -3.46
C LEU A 176 11.44 -6.77 -2.68
N LEU A 177 11.61 -6.78 -1.36
CA LEU A 177 11.21 -7.90 -0.51
C LEU A 177 9.71 -8.19 -0.60
N HIS A 178 8.86 -7.16 -0.57
CA HIS A 178 7.42 -7.33 -0.78
C HIS A 178 7.11 -8.01 -2.12
N LEU A 179 7.76 -7.63 -3.21
CA LEU A 179 7.54 -8.28 -4.51
C LEU A 179 8.08 -9.72 -4.53
N LEU A 180 9.22 -9.98 -3.90
CA LEU A 180 9.81 -11.32 -3.80
C LEU A 180 8.99 -12.26 -2.90
N ASP A 181 8.18 -11.75 -1.98
CA ASP A 181 7.20 -12.56 -1.22
C ASP A 181 6.09 -13.13 -2.11
N GLY A 182 5.91 -12.62 -3.33
CA GLY A 182 5.08 -13.25 -4.36
C GLY A 182 5.48 -14.70 -4.68
N ARG A 183 6.70 -15.13 -4.32
CA ARG A 183 7.16 -16.54 -4.41
C ARG A 183 6.23 -17.53 -3.70
N HIS A 184 5.50 -17.09 -2.68
CA HIS A 184 4.64 -17.98 -1.90
C HIS A 184 3.41 -18.48 -2.67
N VAL A 185 3.02 -17.82 -3.75
CA VAL A 185 1.87 -18.22 -4.57
C VAL A 185 2.11 -19.54 -5.32
N VAL A 186 3.37 -19.90 -5.59
CA VAL A 186 3.70 -21.08 -6.41
C VAL A 186 3.92 -22.35 -5.59
N GLN A 187 4.03 -22.25 -4.27
CA GLN A 187 4.47 -23.38 -3.43
C GLN A 187 3.48 -24.55 -3.35
N MET A 188 2.27 -24.47 -3.90
CA MET A 188 1.21 -25.49 -3.70
C MET A 188 0.39 -25.81 -4.96
N GLY A 189 1.05 -26.32 -6.01
CA GLY A 189 0.50 -27.26 -7.03
C GLY A 189 -0.84 -26.92 -7.72
N GLU A 190 -0.77 -26.73 -9.05
CA GLU A 190 -1.85 -26.84 -10.04
C GLU A 190 -3.00 -25.81 -9.99
N ASP A 191 -3.21 -25.15 -11.13
CA ASP A 191 -4.32 -24.24 -11.45
C ASP A 191 -4.60 -23.08 -10.48
N CYS A 192 -3.56 -22.27 -10.21
CA CYS A 192 -3.75 -20.99 -9.54
C CYS A 192 -4.60 -20.06 -10.45
N GLU A 193 -5.72 -19.50 -9.95
CA GLU A 193 -6.52 -18.49 -10.67
C GLU A 193 -5.67 -17.32 -11.21
N LEU A 194 -4.52 -17.07 -10.58
CA LEU A 194 -3.53 -16.10 -11.00
C LEU A 194 -3.00 -16.33 -12.43
N ASP A 195 -2.97 -17.57 -12.92
CA ASP A 195 -2.51 -17.85 -14.29
C ASP A 195 -3.57 -17.50 -15.34
N LYS A 196 -4.84 -17.41 -14.93
CA LYS A 196 -5.95 -16.89 -15.77
C LYS A 196 -6.00 -15.36 -15.75
N ASP A 197 -5.57 -14.71 -14.66
CA ASP A 197 -5.52 -13.25 -14.55
C ASP A 197 -4.20 -12.69 -15.14
N SER A 198 -4.20 -12.51 -16.46
CA SER A 198 -3.08 -11.90 -17.20
C SER A 198 -2.80 -10.46 -16.77
N THR A 199 -3.78 -9.76 -16.19
CA THR A 199 -3.66 -8.34 -15.84
C THR A 199 -2.87 -8.14 -14.55
N ILE A 200 -3.12 -8.94 -13.51
CA ILE A 200 -2.36 -8.84 -12.26
C ILE A 200 -0.92 -9.29 -12.46
N LYS A 201 -0.71 -10.34 -13.26
CA LYS A 201 0.61 -10.87 -13.61
C LYS A 201 1.45 -9.83 -14.35
N SER A 202 0.89 -9.18 -15.36
CA SER A 202 1.59 -8.11 -16.10
C SER A 202 1.90 -6.90 -15.22
N LYS A 203 0.95 -6.44 -14.40
CA LYS A 203 1.19 -5.37 -13.42
C LYS A 203 2.35 -5.71 -12.48
N PHE A 204 2.37 -6.94 -11.97
CA PHE A 204 3.41 -7.41 -11.08
C PHE A 204 4.80 -7.37 -11.71
N TRP A 205 4.95 -7.98 -12.89
CA TRP A 205 6.26 -8.01 -13.57
C TRP A 205 6.72 -6.62 -13.98
N ASN A 206 5.80 -5.76 -14.46
CA ASN A 206 6.12 -4.38 -14.81
C ASN A 206 6.65 -3.60 -13.58
N GLN A 207 6.01 -3.77 -12.42
CA GLN A 207 6.44 -3.11 -11.19
C GLN A 207 7.79 -3.63 -10.70
N LEU A 208 8.01 -4.95 -10.72
CA LEU A 208 9.30 -5.56 -10.35
C LEU A 208 10.44 -5.11 -11.29
N GLN A 209 10.22 -5.15 -12.60
CA GLN A 209 11.20 -4.71 -13.59
C GLN A 209 11.52 -3.21 -13.44
N SER A 210 10.51 -2.37 -13.21
CA SER A 210 10.69 -0.93 -12.96
C SER A 210 11.50 -0.66 -11.69
N LEU A 211 11.21 -1.38 -10.61
CA LEU A 211 11.95 -1.29 -9.35
C LEU A 211 13.41 -1.70 -9.53
N LEU A 212 13.65 -2.88 -10.10
CA LEU A 212 15.00 -3.39 -10.33
C LEU A 212 15.80 -2.46 -11.25
N LYS A 213 15.19 -1.94 -12.31
CA LYS A 213 15.82 -0.94 -13.18
C LYS A 213 16.21 0.33 -12.41
N THR A 214 15.34 0.79 -11.50
CA THR A 214 15.62 1.94 -10.64
C THR A 214 16.83 1.65 -9.74
N MET A 215 16.85 0.49 -9.07
CA MET A 215 17.95 0.07 -8.21
C MET A 215 19.28 -0.06 -8.97
N VAL A 216 19.28 -0.64 -10.19
CA VAL A 216 20.47 -0.70 -11.07
C VAL A 216 20.97 0.71 -11.42
N SER A 217 20.05 1.61 -11.78
CA SER A 217 20.42 2.98 -12.17
C SER A 217 21.02 3.75 -10.98
N SER A 218 20.48 3.56 -9.78
CA SER A 218 21.02 4.14 -8.55
C SER A 218 22.41 3.60 -8.21
N SER A 219 22.69 2.32 -8.46
CA SER A 219 24.04 1.74 -8.28
C SER A 219 25.08 2.36 -9.20
N LEU A 220 24.71 2.66 -10.45
CA LEU A 220 25.63 3.25 -11.43
C LEU A 220 25.96 4.71 -11.11
N SER A 221 24.99 5.47 -10.62
CA SER A 221 25.18 6.88 -10.21
C SER A 221 26.15 7.04 -9.02
N GLY A 222 26.12 6.09 -8.07
CA GLY A 222 27.03 6.10 -6.91
C GLY A 222 28.51 5.87 -7.25
N VAL A 223 28.83 5.33 -8.43
CA VAL A 223 30.21 5.04 -8.86
C VAL A 223 30.90 6.30 -9.42
N SER A 224 30.16 7.27 -9.94
CA SER A 224 30.75 8.44 -10.62
C SER A 224 31.28 9.54 -9.67
N ASN A 225 30.94 9.52 -8.38
CA ASN A 225 31.31 10.58 -7.42
C ASN A 225 32.46 10.21 -6.47
N ARG A 226 33.20 9.11 -6.72
CA ARG A 226 34.33 8.69 -5.86
C ARG A 226 35.72 8.90 -6.46
N ALA A 227 35.88 9.89 -7.35
CA ALA A 227 37.19 10.43 -7.67
C ALA A 227 37.42 11.72 -6.86
N GLY A 228 37.90 11.56 -5.62
CA GLY A 228 38.46 12.67 -4.84
C GLY A 228 37.66 13.09 -3.61
N ALA A 229 37.80 12.37 -2.50
CA ALA A 229 37.88 12.94 -1.15
C ALA A 229 38.15 11.81 -0.14
N SER A 230 39.33 11.84 0.46
CA SER A 230 39.68 11.07 1.65
C SER A 230 38.89 11.60 2.85
N CYS A 231 37.99 10.81 3.45
CA CYS A 231 37.49 10.98 4.83
C CYS A 231 36.85 9.68 5.35
N THR A 232 37.46 9.14 6.41
CA THR A 232 36.94 8.33 7.53
C THR A 232 35.71 7.41 7.34
N SER A 233 35.98 6.13 7.62
CA SER A 233 35.05 5.01 7.78
C SER A 233 33.89 5.28 8.74
N SER A 234 32.70 5.50 8.18
CA SER A 234 31.43 5.09 8.78
C SER A 234 30.98 3.80 8.09
N PRO A 235 30.38 2.81 8.77
CA PRO A 235 30.10 1.50 8.17
C PRO A 235 29.18 1.74 6.98
N ALA A 236 29.73 1.50 5.79
CA ALA A 236 29.04 1.70 4.54
C ALA A 236 27.69 1.00 4.64
N ALA A 237 26.61 1.78 4.61
CA ALA A 237 25.28 1.28 4.31
C ALA A 237 25.44 0.28 3.17
N ARG A 238 25.00 -0.96 3.38
CA ARG A 238 25.11 -2.03 2.38
C ARG A 238 24.46 -1.51 1.11
N CYS A 239 25.27 -0.98 0.21
CA CYS A 239 24.87 -0.71 -1.15
C CYS A 239 24.69 -2.12 -1.71
N TRP A 240 23.45 -2.51 -1.97
CA TRP A 240 23.12 -3.80 -2.54
C TRP A 240 24.10 -4.18 -3.65
N ASP A 241 24.40 -5.46 -3.79
CA ASP A 241 25.31 -5.91 -4.82
C ASP A 241 24.70 -5.59 -6.21
N ALA A 242 25.33 -4.64 -6.90
CA ALA A 242 24.87 -4.17 -8.21
C ALA A 242 24.82 -5.31 -9.24
N CYS A 243 25.68 -6.33 -9.10
CA CYS A 243 25.65 -7.53 -9.94
C CYS A 243 24.39 -8.36 -9.64
N LYS A 244 24.05 -8.60 -8.37
CA LYS A 244 22.84 -9.32 -7.99
C LYS A 244 21.58 -8.64 -8.49
N VAL A 245 21.48 -7.31 -8.35
CA VAL A 245 20.32 -6.54 -8.86
C VAL A 245 20.24 -6.59 -10.38
N LYS A 246 21.37 -6.50 -11.08
CA LYS A 246 21.42 -6.64 -12.54
C LYS A 246 20.98 -8.04 -12.99
N ASP A 247 21.42 -9.08 -12.31
CA ASP A 247 21.06 -10.47 -12.63
C ASP A 247 19.57 -10.71 -12.39
N MET A 248 19.03 -10.22 -11.26
CA MET A 248 17.58 -10.24 -11.00
C MET A 248 16.80 -9.48 -12.08
N TYR A 249 17.29 -8.32 -12.52
CA TYR A 249 16.65 -7.57 -13.61
C TYR A 249 16.61 -8.42 -14.89
N LEU A 250 17.72 -9.03 -15.29
CA LEU A 250 17.79 -9.91 -16.47
C LEU A 250 16.89 -11.15 -16.34
N MET A 251 16.78 -11.72 -15.13
CA MET A 251 15.83 -12.81 -14.86
C MET A 251 14.40 -12.33 -15.10
N SER A 252 14.00 -11.20 -14.50
CA SER A 252 12.63 -10.68 -14.60
C SER A 252 12.17 -10.32 -16.01
N LEU A 253 13.10 -10.00 -16.93
CA LEU A 253 12.79 -9.75 -18.34
C LEU A 253 12.43 -11.04 -19.11
N LYS A 254 12.95 -12.18 -18.66
CA LYS A 254 12.70 -13.50 -19.27
C LYS A 254 11.59 -14.26 -18.55
N SER A 255 11.15 -13.76 -17.39
CA SER A 255 10.23 -14.46 -16.54
C SER A 255 8.80 -14.40 -17.05
N THR A 256 8.16 -15.56 -17.11
CA THR A 256 6.73 -15.70 -17.44
C THR A 256 5.95 -16.38 -16.31
N SER A 257 6.61 -16.78 -15.22
CA SER A 257 5.99 -17.49 -14.10
C SER A 257 6.55 -17.03 -12.76
N PHE A 258 5.69 -17.00 -11.75
CA PHE A 258 6.06 -16.66 -10.37
C PHE A 258 7.03 -17.68 -9.75
N SER A 259 7.21 -18.86 -10.36
CA SER A 259 8.14 -19.90 -9.86
C SER A 259 9.59 -19.41 -9.80
N GLN A 260 9.94 -18.47 -10.68
CA GLN A 260 11.27 -17.88 -10.78
C GLN A 260 11.58 -16.90 -9.64
N LEU A 261 10.57 -16.41 -8.92
CA LEU A 261 10.77 -15.48 -7.80
C LEU A 261 11.55 -16.12 -6.65
N HIS A 262 11.41 -17.43 -6.43
CA HIS A 262 12.19 -18.11 -5.40
C HIS A 262 13.69 -18.09 -5.70
N ALA A 263 14.07 -18.22 -6.97
CA ALA A 263 15.47 -18.11 -7.40
C ALA A 263 15.99 -16.67 -7.22
N MET A 264 15.19 -15.65 -7.57
CA MET A 264 15.53 -14.25 -7.34
C MET A 264 15.68 -13.93 -5.85
N TYR A 265 14.80 -14.47 -5.00
CA TYR A 265 14.88 -14.30 -3.55
C TYR A 265 16.14 -14.95 -2.96
N LYS A 266 16.50 -16.17 -3.40
CA LYS A 266 17.76 -16.80 -2.99
C LYS A 266 18.97 -15.99 -3.42
N LEU A 267 18.96 -15.44 -4.64
CA LEU A 267 20.03 -14.57 -5.13
C LEU A 267 20.16 -13.31 -4.25
N TRP A 268 19.04 -12.70 -3.85
CA TRP A 268 19.03 -11.54 -2.95
C TRP A 268 19.62 -11.82 -1.57
N LEU A 269 19.42 -13.03 -1.02
CA LEU A 269 19.89 -13.42 0.31
C LEU A 269 21.32 -14.00 0.35
N SER A 270 21.81 -14.54 -0.77
CA SER A 270 23.24 -14.91 -0.92
C SER A 270 24.14 -13.70 -0.78
#